data_AF-A0A7L3XM47-F1
#
_entry.id   AF-A0A7L3XM47-F1
#
_cell.length_a   1.000
_cell.length_b   1.000
_cell.length_c   1.000
_cell.angle_alpha   90.00
_cell.angle_beta   90.00
_cell.angle_gamma   90.00
#
_symmetry.space_group_name_H-M   'P 1'
#
loop_
_entity.id
_entity.type
_entity.pdbx_description
1 polymer ?
#
loop_
_entity_poly.entity_id
_entity_poly.type
_entity_poly.pdbx_seq_one_letter_code
_entity_poly.pdbx_strand_id
1 'polypeptide(L)'
;MSKSLGNVIDPRDVIAGATLPRRQFPHGIPECGTDALRMALCSHNVHGDDIRLDVGTALSYRHFCNKIWNAVKFVLAALGPDFVPHPPEETVPQHPMDRWVLSRLAQAVGECGRRMEALEVHGAVAAIHHFWLRSFCDVYLVGGPVRL
;
A
#
# COMPACT_ATOMS: atom_id res chain seq x y z
N MET A 1 15.59 4.95 -18.73
CA MET A 1 15.38 3.79 -19.65
C MET A 1 15.37 4.28 -21.09
N SER A 2 15.97 3.58 -22.05
CA SER A 2 16.05 3.99 -23.46
C SER A 2 15.80 2.82 -24.42
N LYS A 3 14.89 3.00 -25.37
CA LYS A 3 14.59 1.98 -26.40
C LYS A 3 15.83 1.61 -27.22
N SER A 4 16.68 2.60 -27.52
CA SER A 4 17.92 2.40 -28.28
C SER A 4 18.96 1.52 -27.57
N LEU A 5 18.92 1.45 -26.22
CA LEU A 5 19.80 0.63 -25.40
C LEU A 5 19.22 -0.76 -25.11
N GLY A 6 17.99 -1.04 -25.56
CA GLY A 6 17.30 -2.31 -25.29
C GLY A 6 17.01 -2.57 -23.80
N ASN A 7 17.09 -1.55 -22.94
CA ASN A 7 16.94 -1.67 -21.47
C ASN A 7 15.56 -1.18 -20.97
N VAL A 8 14.54 -1.27 -21.81
CA VAL A 8 13.17 -0.89 -21.48
C VAL A 8 12.42 -2.10 -20.93
N ILE A 9 11.79 -1.92 -19.78
CA ILE A 9 10.81 -2.86 -19.24
C ILE A 9 9.43 -2.38 -19.71
N ASP A 10 8.65 -3.25 -20.35
CA ASP A 10 7.27 -2.92 -20.69
C ASP A 10 6.44 -2.95 -19.41
N PRO A 11 5.72 -1.87 -19.05
CA PRO A 11 4.86 -1.87 -17.86
C PRO A 11 3.82 -3.00 -17.89
N ARG A 12 3.38 -3.46 -19.07
CA ARG A 12 2.44 -4.58 -19.20
C ARG A 12 3.07 -5.89 -18.74
N ASP A 13 4.36 -6.09 -18.97
CA ASP A 13 5.08 -7.28 -18.49
C ASP A 13 5.14 -7.31 -16.96
N VAL A 14 5.22 -6.15 -16.31
CA VAL A 14 5.18 -6.05 -14.84
C VAL A 14 3.76 -6.23 -14.30
N ILE A 15 2.77 -5.67 -14.99
CA ILE A 15 1.36 -5.75 -14.57
C ILE A 15 0.84 -7.19 -14.71
N ALA A 16 0.98 -7.80 -15.88
CA ALA A 16 0.43 -9.12 -16.21
C ALA A 16 1.41 -10.28 -15.97
N GLY A 17 2.67 -9.98 -15.66
CA GLY A 17 3.75 -10.96 -15.65
C GLY A 17 4.26 -11.27 -17.05
N ALA A 18 5.48 -11.76 -17.14
CA ALA A 18 6.09 -12.20 -18.39
C ALA A 18 6.97 -13.42 -18.14
N THR A 19 6.73 -14.50 -18.88
CA THR A 19 7.50 -15.75 -18.78
C THR A 19 8.75 -15.77 -19.65
N LEU A 20 8.86 -14.84 -20.61
CA LEU A 20 9.98 -14.78 -21.54
C LEU A 20 11.27 -14.36 -20.80
N PRO A 21 12.31 -15.22 -20.79
CA PRO A 21 13.58 -14.89 -20.17
C PRO A 21 14.19 -13.67 -20.83
N ARG A 22 14.54 -12.67 -20.02
CA ARG A 22 15.33 -11.51 -20.45
C ARG A 22 16.66 -11.52 -19.75
N ARG A 23 17.66 -10.85 -20.31
CA ARG A 23 19.00 -10.75 -19.73
C ARG A 23 19.00 -10.26 -18.27
N GLN A 24 18.02 -9.43 -17.89
CA GLN A 24 17.83 -8.94 -16.52
C GLN A 24 16.86 -9.79 -15.67
N PHE A 25 16.06 -10.66 -16.29
CA PHE A 25 15.02 -11.46 -15.68
C PHE A 25 15.10 -12.91 -16.20
N PRO A 26 16.10 -13.69 -15.76
CA PRO A 26 16.33 -15.06 -16.26
C PRO A 26 15.17 -16.01 -15.93
N HIS A 27 14.39 -15.70 -14.90
CA HIS A 27 13.21 -16.47 -14.48
C HIS A 27 11.88 -15.82 -14.88
N GLY A 28 11.91 -14.80 -15.75
CA GLY A 28 10.74 -13.99 -16.08
C GLY A 28 10.42 -12.91 -15.04
N ILE A 29 9.34 -12.18 -15.29
CA ILE A 29 8.80 -11.10 -14.45
C ILE A 29 7.54 -11.64 -13.77
N PRO A 30 7.46 -11.65 -12.43
CA PRO A 30 6.25 -12.02 -11.73
C PRO A 30 5.14 -11.00 -11.98
N GLU A 31 3.90 -11.48 -12.05
CA GLU A 31 2.73 -10.60 -12.11
C GLU A 31 2.66 -9.74 -10.85
N CYS A 32 2.75 -8.42 -11.00
CA CYS A 32 2.67 -7.47 -9.90
C CYS A 32 1.28 -6.83 -9.80
N GLY A 33 0.63 -6.55 -10.93
CA GLY A 33 -0.62 -5.80 -11.01
C GLY A 33 -0.43 -4.28 -11.09
N THR A 34 -1.47 -3.58 -11.52
CA THR A 34 -1.43 -2.13 -11.81
C THR A 34 -1.19 -1.29 -10.56
N ASP A 35 -1.92 -1.54 -9.47
CA ASP A 35 -1.81 -0.73 -8.24
C ASP A 35 -0.44 -0.90 -7.59
N ALA A 36 0.09 -2.12 -7.59
CA ALA A 36 1.42 -2.42 -7.09
C ALA A 36 2.51 -1.65 -7.85
N LEU A 37 2.43 -1.63 -9.19
CA LEU A 37 3.35 -0.87 -10.02
C LEU A 37 3.23 0.65 -9.77
N ARG A 38 2.01 1.18 -9.65
CA ARG A 38 1.79 2.61 -9.35
C ARG A 38 2.38 2.99 -7.99
N MET A 39 2.12 2.18 -6.96
CA MET A 39 2.66 2.41 -5.62
C MET A 39 4.18 2.34 -5.59
N ALA A 40 4.78 1.38 -6.29
CA ALA A 40 6.23 1.28 -6.44
C ALA A 40 6.82 2.54 -7.07
N LEU A 41 6.28 3.00 -8.21
CA LEU A 41 6.74 4.23 -8.84
C LEU A 41 6.57 5.45 -7.94
N CYS A 42 5.43 5.58 -7.28
CA CYS A 42 5.14 6.68 -6.36
C CYS A 42 6.00 6.67 -5.09
N SER A 43 6.60 5.53 -4.72
CA SER A 43 7.47 5.40 -3.54
C SER A 43 8.87 5.98 -3.72
N HIS A 44 9.24 6.38 -4.94
CA HIS A 44 10.53 6.99 -5.22
C HIS A 44 10.49 8.51 -5.15
N ASN A 45 11.56 9.11 -4.62
CA ASN A 45 11.71 10.56 -4.61
C ASN A 45 12.10 11.07 -6.01
N VAL A 46 11.13 11.64 -6.72
CA VAL A 46 11.31 12.14 -8.09
C VAL A 46 12.17 13.41 -8.16
N HIS A 47 12.33 14.14 -7.05
CA HIS A 47 13.06 15.42 -7.02
C HIS A 47 14.57 15.27 -6.73
N GLY A 48 15.03 14.07 -6.37
CA GLY A 48 16.39 13.85 -5.88
C GLY A 48 17.26 12.94 -6.75
N ASP A 49 16.69 11.89 -7.34
CA ASP A 49 17.48 10.78 -7.90
C ASP A 49 16.87 10.19 -9.18
N ASP A 50 17.74 9.57 -9.99
CA ASP A 50 17.32 8.69 -11.07
C ASP A 50 16.51 7.51 -10.52
N ILE A 51 15.27 7.36 -10.99
CA ILE A 51 14.41 6.25 -10.58
C ILE A 51 14.88 4.96 -11.25
N ARG A 52 15.55 4.11 -10.47
CA ARG A 52 15.85 2.74 -10.87
C ARG A 52 14.64 1.85 -10.58
N LEU A 53 13.82 1.62 -11.60
CA LEU A 53 12.68 0.70 -11.50
C LEU A 53 13.16 -0.70 -11.10
N ASP A 54 12.72 -1.15 -9.93
CA ASP A 54 12.97 -2.48 -9.41
C ASP A 54 11.66 -3.28 -9.36
N VAL A 55 11.62 -4.39 -10.10
CA VAL A 55 10.48 -5.32 -10.09
C VAL A 55 10.28 -5.94 -8.72
N GLY A 56 11.33 -6.09 -7.91
CA GLY A 56 11.23 -6.56 -6.52
C GLY A 56 10.39 -5.62 -5.64
N THR A 57 10.56 -4.31 -5.82
CA THR A 57 9.76 -3.27 -5.16
C THR A 57 8.29 -3.35 -5.60
N ALA A 58 8.02 -3.52 -6.90
CA ALA A 58 6.65 -3.73 -7.39
C ALA A 58 6.02 -5.01 -6.81
N LEU A 59 6.77 -6.10 -6.71
CA LEU A 59 6.30 -7.34 -6.10
C LEU A 59 6.00 -7.16 -4.59
N SER A 60 6.83 -6.39 -3.89
CA SER A 60 6.59 -6.05 -2.47
C SER A 60 5.28 -5.28 -2.30
N TYR A 61 4.99 -4.32 -3.19
CA TYR A 61 3.71 -3.61 -3.19
C TYR A 61 2.52 -4.51 -3.59
N ARG A 62 2.71 -5.56 -4.41
CA ARG A 62 1.67 -6.58 -4.63
C ARG A 62 1.31 -7.29 -3.32
N HIS A 63 2.32 -7.68 -2.54
CA HIS A 63 2.08 -8.29 -1.23
C HIS A 63 1.37 -7.32 -0.27
N PHE A 64 1.72 -6.04 -0.32
CA PHE A 64 1.03 -4.99 0.44
C PHE A 64 -0.44 -4.85 0.02
N CYS A 65 -0.75 -4.73 -1.28
CA CYS A 65 -2.13 -4.68 -1.78
C CYS A 65 -2.93 -5.91 -1.34
N ASN A 66 -2.34 -7.11 -1.42
CA ASN A 66 -2.98 -8.33 -0.94
C ASN A 66 -3.20 -8.33 0.58
N LYS A 67 -2.27 -7.74 1.36
CA LYS A 67 -2.43 -7.57 2.82
C LYS A 67 -3.62 -6.67 3.13
N ILE A 68 -3.79 -5.54 2.42
CA ILE A 68 -4.96 -4.66 2.56
C ILE A 68 -6.25 -5.42 2.24
N TRP A 69 -6.28 -6.16 1.13
CA TRP A 69 -7.44 -6.96 0.73
C TRP A 69 -7.84 -7.97 1.82
N ASN A 70 -6.87 -8.71 2.36
CA ASN A 70 -7.12 -9.67 3.43
C ASN A 70 -7.56 -8.99 4.73
N ALA A 71 -6.97 -7.85 5.08
CA ALA A 71 -7.37 -7.06 6.25
C ALA A 71 -8.83 -6.57 6.15
N VAL A 72 -9.22 -6.04 4.98
CA VAL A 72 -10.60 -5.60 4.73
C VAL A 72 -11.57 -6.77 4.79
N LYS A 73 -11.23 -7.91 4.15
CA LYS A 73 -12.06 -9.13 4.23
C LYS A 73 -12.24 -9.61 5.67
N PHE A 74 -11.19 -9.61 6.45
CA PHE A 74 -11.23 -10.00 7.86
C PHE A 74 -12.17 -9.09 8.67
N VAL A 75 -12.04 -7.77 8.50
CA VAL A 75 -12.91 -6.78 9.16
C VAL A 75 -14.37 -6.97 8.74
N LEU A 76 -14.67 -7.05 7.45
CA LEU A 76 -16.03 -7.25 6.96
C LEU A 76 -16.65 -8.56 7.46
N ALA A 77 -15.87 -9.64 7.52
CA ALA A 77 -16.34 -10.91 8.08
C ALA A 77 -16.63 -10.82 9.58
N ALA A 78 -15.85 -10.04 10.33
CA ALA A 78 -16.06 -9.83 11.77
C ALA A 78 -17.29 -8.96 12.06
N LEU A 79 -17.58 -7.97 11.20
CA LEU A 79 -18.76 -7.10 11.32
C LEU A 79 -20.07 -7.84 10.99
N GLY A 80 -20.02 -8.79 10.06
CA GLY A 80 -21.18 -9.55 9.62
C GLY A 80 -22.01 -8.85 8.54
N PRO A 81 -22.94 -9.56 7.90
CA PRO A 81 -23.69 -9.05 6.74
C PRO A 81 -24.72 -7.97 7.08
N ASP A 82 -25.19 -7.91 8.33
CA ASP A 82 -26.22 -6.97 8.79
C ASP A 82 -25.62 -5.73 9.46
N PHE A 83 -24.30 -5.56 9.42
CA PHE A 83 -23.66 -4.39 10.01
C PHE A 83 -24.04 -3.11 9.27
N VAL A 84 -24.57 -2.14 10.01
CA VAL A 84 -24.86 -0.79 9.53
C VAL A 84 -23.94 0.17 10.29
N PRO A 85 -23.06 0.90 9.59
CA PRO A 85 -22.18 1.86 10.25
C PRO A 85 -22.98 3.01 10.84
N HIS A 86 -22.65 3.38 12.07
CA HIS A 86 -23.15 4.62 12.66
C HIS A 86 -22.57 5.84 11.94
N PRO A 87 -23.28 6.99 11.97
CA PRO A 87 -22.72 8.26 11.53
C PRO A 87 -21.39 8.55 12.25
N PRO A 88 -20.38 9.11 11.58
CA PRO A 88 -19.11 9.45 12.21
C PRO A 88 -19.26 10.35 13.44
N GLU A 89 -20.26 11.23 13.47
CA GLU A 89 -20.57 12.14 14.57
C GLU A 89 -21.03 11.39 15.84
N GLU A 90 -21.61 10.21 15.67
CA GLU A 90 -22.10 9.35 16.75
C GLU A 90 -21.08 8.26 17.12
N THR A 91 -20.01 8.12 16.32
CA THR A 91 -19.00 7.08 16.48
C THR A 91 -17.97 7.51 17.52
N VAL A 92 -18.14 7.07 18.77
CA VAL A 92 -17.20 7.33 19.86
C VAL A 92 -16.38 6.07 20.18
N PRO A 93 -15.05 6.10 20.02
CA PRO A 93 -14.21 4.94 20.32
C PRO A 93 -14.22 4.60 21.81
N GLN A 94 -14.83 3.46 22.15
CA GLN A 94 -15.01 3.03 23.53
C GLN A 94 -13.76 2.36 24.10
N HIS A 95 -13.04 1.56 23.30
CA HIS A 95 -11.86 0.83 23.77
C HIS A 95 -10.57 1.67 23.62
N PRO A 96 -9.60 1.56 24.55
CA PRO A 96 -8.30 2.24 24.41
C PRO A 96 -7.58 1.94 23.10
N MET A 97 -7.73 0.72 22.58
CA MET A 97 -7.11 0.30 21.31
C MET A 97 -7.75 0.99 20.09
N ASP A 98 -9.06 1.24 20.12
CA ASP A 98 -9.76 1.98 19.05
C ASP A 98 -9.31 3.44 19.03
N ARG A 99 -9.23 4.07 20.21
CA ARG A 99 -8.66 5.42 20.36
C ARG A 99 -7.22 5.48 19.86
N TRP A 100 -6.42 4.47 20.19
CA TRP A 100 -5.03 4.39 19.76
C TRP A 100 -4.92 4.31 18.24
N VAL A 101 -5.64 3.39 17.58
CA VAL A 101 -5.53 3.23 16.11
C VAL A 101 -6.06 4.46 15.38
N LEU A 102 -7.14 5.08 15.87
CA LEU A 102 -7.65 6.33 15.31
C LEU A 102 -6.65 7.48 15.46
N SER A 103 -5.90 7.55 16.57
CA SER A 103 -4.82 8.52 16.71
C SER A 103 -3.69 8.29 15.69
N ARG A 104 -3.34 7.03 15.40
CA ARG A 104 -2.34 6.68 14.38
C ARG A 104 -2.84 7.01 12.98
N LEU A 105 -4.12 6.77 12.71
CA LEU A 105 -4.77 7.13 11.45
C LEU A 105 -4.74 8.65 11.25
N ALA A 106 -5.16 9.43 12.24
CA ALA A 106 -5.13 10.89 12.18
C ALA A 106 -3.72 11.42 11.91
N GLN A 107 -2.70 10.85 12.57
CA GLN A 107 -1.29 11.20 12.31
C GLN A 107 -0.90 10.87 10.85
N ALA A 108 -1.25 9.70 10.35
CA ALA A 108 -0.93 9.28 8.98
C ALA A 108 -1.64 10.14 7.92
N VAL A 109 -2.92 10.51 8.15
CA VAL A 109 -3.67 11.43 7.29
C VAL A 109 -3.01 12.81 7.27
N GLY A 110 -2.66 13.36 8.43
CA GLY A 110 -1.98 14.65 8.52
C GLY A 110 -0.61 14.66 7.84
N GLU A 111 0.17 13.59 8.00
CA GLU A 111 1.46 13.45 7.29
C GLU A 111 1.26 13.31 5.79
N CYS A 112 0.32 12.47 5.35
CA CYS A 112 -0.01 12.31 3.94
C CYS A 112 -0.40 13.65 3.32
N GLY A 113 -1.27 14.43 3.97
CA GLY A 113 -1.68 15.76 3.52
C GLY A 113 -0.50 16.71 3.32
N ARG A 114 0.35 16.87 4.35
CA ARG A 114 1.55 17.73 4.26
C ARG A 114 2.50 17.32 3.14
N ARG A 115 2.74 16.01 2.98
CA ARG A 115 3.62 15.49 1.92
C ARG A 115 3.04 15.72 0.54
N MET A 116 1.74 15.53 0.37
CA MET A 116 1.06 15.80 -0.89
C MET A 116 1.09 17.30 -1.25
N GLU A 117 0.88 18.20 -0.28
CA GLU A 117 1.01 19.65 -0.48
C GLU A 117 2.43 20.06 -0.91
N ALA A 118 3.45 19.39 -0.35
CA ALA A 118 4.84 19.59 -0.73
C ALA A 118 5.24 18.88 -2.04
N LEU A 119 4.31 18.20 -2.72
CA LEU A 119 4.56 17.35 -3.90
C LEU A 119 5.57 16.21 -3.63
N GLU A 120 5.68 15.79 -2.37
CA GLU A 120 6.51 14.68 -1.89
C GLU A 120 5.72 13.37 -1.85
N VAL A 121 5.26 12.91 -3.01
CA VAL A 121 4.38 11.72 -3.13
C VAL A 121 4.95 10.47 -2.45
N HIS A 122 6.27 10.28 -2.50
CA HIS A 122 6.96 9.17 -1.83
C HIS A 122 6.78 9.19 -0.31
N GLY A 123 6.81 10.37 0.31
CA GLY A 123 6.55 10.52 1.74
C GLY A 123 5.10 10.18 2.10
N ALA A 124 4.15 10.55 1.24
CA ALA A 124 2.74 10.18 1.42
C ALA A 124 2.54 8.66 1.33
N VAL A 125 3.15 8.00 0.34
CA VAL A 125 3.14 6.52 0.21
C VAL A 125 3.73 5.85 1.45
N ALA A 126 4.85 6.36 1.97
CA ALA A 126 5.49 5.83 3.17
C ALA A 126 4.58 5.96 4.41
N ALA A 127 3.89 7.08 4.59
CA ALA A 127 2.94 7.29 5.69
C ALA A 127 1.76 6.31 5.64
N ILE A 128 1.16 6.13 4.45
CA ILE A 128 0.06 5.19 4.22
C ILE A 128 0.53 3.75 4.50
N HIS A 129 1.67 3.37 3.94
CA HIS A 129 2.22 2.03 4.08
C HIS A 129 2.55 1.70 5.55
N HIS A 130 3.16 2.65 6.27
CA HIS A 130 3.44 2.50 7.70
C HIS A 130 2.15 2.29 8.49
N PHE A 131 1.13 3.12 8.30
CA PHE A 131 -0.12 2.99 9.05
C PHE A 131 -0.75 1.60 8.83
N TRP A 132 -0.91 1.18 7.57
CA TRP A 132 -1.55 -0.08 7.23
C TRP A 132 -0.83 -1.29 7.81
N LEU A 133 0.50 -1.36 7.65
CA LEU A 133 1.25 -2.52 8.15
C LEU A 133 1.44 -2.44 9.66
N ARG A 134 2.09 -1.38 10.14
CA ARG A 134 2.63 -1.33 11.51
C ARG A 134 1.61 -0.96 12.56
N SER A 135 0.58 -0.21 12.20
CA SER A 135 -0.45 0.23 13.15
C SER A 135 -1.71 -0.62 13.03
N PHE A 136 -2.26 -0.74 11.82
CA PHE A 136 -3.52 -1.43 11.62
C PHE A 136 -3.35 -2.95 11.63
N CYS A 137 -2.53 -3.52 10.74
CA CYS A 137 -2.42 -4.97 10.62
C CYS A 137 -1.64 -5.64 11.77
N ASP A 138 -0.48 -5.10 12.13
CA ASP A 138 0.42 -5.75 13.11
C ASP A 138 -0.08 -5.62 14.56
N VAL A 139 -0.80 -4.53 14.88
CA VAL A 139 -1.22 -4.22 16.26
C VAL A 139 -2.73 -4.25 16.40
N TYR A 140 -3.47 -3.43 15.64
CA TYR A 140 -4.91 -3.29 15.86
C TYR A 140 -5.68 -4.58 15.58
N LEU A 141 -5.44 -5.22 14.43
CA LEU A 141 -6.13 -6.46 14.05
C LEU A 141 -5.73 -7.68 14.90
N VAL A 142 -4.56 -7.66 15.52
CA VAL A 142 -4.08 -8.72 16.41
C VAL A 142 -4.56 -8.51 17.85
N GLY A 143 -4.72 -7.24 18.26
CA GLY A 143 -4.98 -6.83 19.64
C GLY A 143 -6.38 -7.15 20.19
N GLY A 144 -7.28 -7.73 19.41
CA GLY A 144 -8.60 -8.17 19.85
C GLY A 144 -9.63 -8.24 18.72
N PRO A 145 -10.89 -8.62 19.03
CA PRO A 145 -11.96 -8.60 18.05
C PRO A 145 -12.15 -7.19 17.53
N VAL A 146 -12.40 -7.05 16.23
CA VAL A 146 -12.78 -5.76 15.61
C VAL A 146 -14.12 -5.33 16.21
N ARG A 147 -14.14 -4.14 16.80
CA ARG A 147 -15.32 -3.55 17.45
C ARG A 147 -15.44 -2.13 16.93
N LEU A 148 -16.22 -1.94 15.87
CA LEU A 148 -16.55 -0.62 15.32
C LEU A 148 -18.05 -0.37 15.54
#